data_AF-A0AAF6AUJ1-F1
#
_entry.id   AF-A0AAF6AUJ1-F1
#
_cell.length_a   1.000
_cell.length_b   1.000
_cell.length_c   1.000
_cell.angle_alpha   90.00
_cell.angle_beta   90.00
_cell.angle_gamma   90.00
#
_symmetry.space_group_name_H-M   'P 1'
#
loop_
_entity.id
_entity.type
_entity.pdbx_description
1 polymer ?
#
loop_
_entity_poly.entity_id
_entity_poly.type
_entity_poly.pdbx_seq_one_letter_code
_entity_poly.pdbx_strand_id
1 'polypeptide(L)'
;MAEEKYNMRNPAVKRILQEVREMQNNASEDFMSLPLQDNIFEWQFAIRGPQDTEFEGGIYHGRIQLPPEYPFRPPAFMLLTPNGRFQTQTKICLSISQHHPEHWQPSWSVRTALVALIAFLPTKPDGALGSLDYTKEERRALAIKSRAAAPKFGNPERQQLIDEIHDYMMKKAPPVPDLSAAPEVPSDTTDPAAPVSDPVPSPEATETREVVSTPNGDNEPEMVVENVHELHVNANAGPIAVSFSAGFRVRAPAPTQAAAPREQQAVGSPPPAVEGTGILARLRLSDDFGLTVLAIGLTIAIVAILIQKYFARSPATMGTGL
;
A
#
# COMPACT_ATOMS: atom_id res chain seq x y z
N MET A 1 -3.29 20.81 13.86
CA MET A 1 -2.37 19.68 14.09
C MET A 1 -3.07 18.36 13.81
N ALA A 2 -2.33 17.25 13.58
CA ALA A 2 -2.94 15.96 13.22
C ALA A 2 -3.91 15.40 14.30
N GLU A 3 -3.69 15.78 15.56
CA GLU A 3 -4.52 15.41 16.71
C GLU A 3 -5.93 16.03 16.69
N GLU A 4 -6.14 17.11 15.92
CA GLU A 4 -7.46 17.75 15.77
C GLU A 4 -8.36 17.01 14.78
N LYS A 5 -7.79 16.21 13.87
CA LYS A 5 -8.53 15.50 12.81
C LYS A 5 -8.96 14.08 13.22
N TYR A 6 -8.22 13.43 14.12
CA TYR A 6 -8.42 12.01 14.44
C TYR A 6 -8.55 11.77 15.94
N ASN A 7 -9.49 10.91 16.34
CA ASN A 7 -9.70 10.57 17.75
C ASN A 7 -8.56 9.72 18.32
N MET A 8 -7.50 10.38 18.80
CA MET A 8 -6.32 9.75 19.40
C MET A 8 -6.59 8.98 20.70
N ARG A 9 -7.83 8.95 21.23
CA ARG A 9 -8.22 8.05 22.33
C ARG A 9 -8.61 6.65 21.84
N ASN A 10 -8.95 6.48 20.56
CA ASN A 10 -9.23 5.16 19.98
C ASN A 10 -7.91 4.41 19.68
N PRO A 11 -7.69 3.19 20.23
CA PRO A 11 -6.47 2.42 19.99
C PRO A 11 -6.31 2.01 18.51
N ALA A 12 -7.40 1.77 17.78
CA ALA A 12 -7.35 1.47 16.35
C ALA A 12 -6.78 2.66 15.56
N VAL A 13 -7.23 3.88 15.88
CA VAL A 13 -6.72 5.12 15.26
C VAL A 13 -5.22 5.31 15.55
N LYS A 14 -4.77 5.06 16.79
CA LYS A 14 -3.33 5.09 17.12
C LYS A 14 -2.54 4.09 16.28
N ARG A 15 -3.00 2.84 16.19
CA ARG A 15 -2.34 1.76 15.45
C ARG A 15 -2.27 2.07 13.95
N ILE A 16 -3.37 2.52 13.35
CA ILE A 16 -3.45 2.91 11.94
C ILE A 16 -2.46 4.04 11.63
N LEU A 17 -2.43 5.10 12.43
CA LEU A 17 -1.52 6.23 12.22
C LEU A 17 -0.04 5.87 12.47
N GLN A 18 0.24 4.88 13.32
CA GLN A 18 1.58 4.29 13.45
C GLN A 18 1.99 3.52 12.19
N GLU A 19 1.11 2.68 11.64
CA GLU A 19 1.39 1.91 10.42
C GLU A 19 1.50 2.81 9.18
N VAL A 20 0.73 3.89 9.07
CA VAL A 20 0.92 4.90 8.01
C VAL A 20 2.34 5.48 8.05
N ARG A 21 2.86 5.79 9.24
CA ARG A 21 4.23 6.29 9.40
C ARG A 21 5.29 5.22 9.09
N GLU A 22 5.04 3.98 9.47
CA GLU A 22 5.91 2.84 9.16
C GLU A 22 5.99 2.60 7.64
N MET A 23 4.85 2.66 6.94
CA MET A 23 4.75 2.54 5.48
C MET A 23 5.46 3.70 4.75
N GLN A 24 5.36 4.92 5.27
CA GLN A 24 6.06 6.10 4.74
C GLN A 24 7.59 6.04 4.94
N ASN A 25 8.04 5.60 6.13
CA ASN A 25 9.46 5.56 6.48
C ASN A 25 10.21 4.36 5.87
N ASN A 26 9.51 3.28 5.54
CA ASN A 26 10.08 2.06 4.98
C ASN A 26 9.33 1.67 3.69
N ALA A 27 9.58 2.42 2.63
CA ALA A 27 8.89 2.25 1.34
C ALA A 27 9.32 0.95 0.64
N SER A 28 8.35 0.13 0.26
CA SER A 28 8.59 -1.10 -0.50
C SER A 28 8.84 -0.83 -2.00
N GLU A 29 9.31 -1.87 -2.67
CA GLU A 29 9.30 -1.96 -4.14
C GLU A 29 8.11 -2.77 -4.64
N ASP A 30 7.78 -3.86 -3.93
CA ASP A 30 6.75 -4.83 -4.34
C ASP A 30 5.33 -4.32 -4.13
N PHE A 31 5.14 -3.26 -3.35
CA PHE A 31 3.84 -2.66 -3.12
C PHE A 31 3.90 -1.18 -2.75
N MET A 32 2.77 -0.50 -2.98
CA MET A 32 2.44 0.78 -2.37
C MET A 32 1.03 0.69 -1.81
N SER A 33 0.78 1.32 -0.66
CA SER A 33 -0.54 1.37 -0.04
C SER A 33 -0.69 2.67 0.75
N LEU A 34 -1.83 3.35 0.59
CA LEU A 34 -2.14 4.63 1.20
C LEU A 34 -3.58 4.62 1.77
N PRO A 35 -3.81 5.18 2.98
CA PRO A 35 -5.16 5.42 3.49
C PRO A 35 -5.88 6.49 2.66
N LEU A 36 -7.22 6.44 2.62
CA LEU A 36 -8.00 7.58 2.11
C LEU A 36 -7.85 8.80 3.04
N GLN A 37 -8.00 10.00 2.46
CA GLN A 37 -7.88 11.25 3.22
C GLN A 37 -9.08 11.52 4.12
N ASP A 38 -10.27 11.07 3.74
CA ASP A 38 -11.51 11.16 4.53
C ASP A 38 -11.60 10.03 5.57
N ASN A 39 -11.24 8.80 5.17
CA ASN A 39 -11.42 7.59 5.97
C ASN A 39 -10.13 6.73 6.07
N ILE A 40 -9.38 6.90 7.17
CA ILE A 40 -8.15 6.11 7.44
C ILE A 40 -8.40 4.61 7.71
N PHE A 41 -9.65 4.15 7.82
CA PHE A 41 -10.01 2.74 7.91
C PHE A 41 -10.18 2.09 6.52
N GLU A 42 -10.11 2.83 5.42
CA GLU A 42 -10.05 2.28 4.07
C GLU A 42 -8.77 2.75 3.36
N TRP A 43 -8.07 1.81 2.73
CA TRP A 43 -6.79 2.07 2.06
C TRP A 43 -6.89 1.61 0.61
N GLN A 44 -6.23 2.31 -0.32
CA GLN A 44 -5.97 1.82 -1.68
C GLN A 44 -4.54 1.27 -1.73
N PHE A 45 -4.33 0.20 -2.49
CA PHE A 45 -3.01 -0.41 -2.66
C PHE A 45 -2.79 -0.89 -4.09
N ALA A 46 -1.53 -1.09 -4.46
CA ALA A 46 -1.16 -1.95 -5.57
C ALA A 46 0.05 -2.81 -5.18
N ILE A 47 0.05 -4.06 -5.65
CA ILE A 47 1.15 -5.02 -5.49
C ILE A 47 1.73 -5.39 -6.86
N ARG A 48 3.02 -5.75 -6.91
CA ARG A 48 3.60 -6.49 -8.04
C ARG A 48 3.11 -7.93 -8.00
N GLY A 49 3.01 -8.58 -9.16
CA GLY A 49 2.97 -10.03 -9.22
C GLY A 49 4.33 -10.63 -8.83
N PRO A 50 4.37 -11.77 -8.10
CA PRO A 50 5.62 -12.44 -7.77
C PRO A 50 6.42 -12.85 -9.00
N GLN A 51 7.75 -12.82 -8.87
CA GLN A 51 8.68 -13.35 -9.86
C GLN A 51 8.52 -14.87 -10.01
N ASP A 52 8.88 -15.40 -11.18
CA ASP A 52 8.79 -16.83 -11.55
C ASP A 52 7.36 -17.41 -11.51
N THR A 53 6.33 -16.55 -11.60
CA THR A 53 4.91 -16.95 -11.62
C THR A 53 4.16 -16.41 -12.85
N GLU A 54 2.98 -16.94 -13.13
CA GLU A 54 2.12 -16.43 -14.21
C GLU A 54 1.54 -15.02 -13.94
N PHE A 55 1.84 -14.41 -12.79
CA PHE A 55 1.47 -13.05 -12.43
C PHE A 55 2.61 -12.04 -12.64
N GLU A 56 3.83 -12.50 -12.97
CA GLU A 56 5.03 -11.67 -13.02
C GLU A 56 4.87 -10.46 -13.97
N GLY A 57 5.44 -9.34 -13.56
CA GLY A 57 5.37 -8.07 -14.29
C GLY A 57 4.02 -7.34 -14.14
N GLY A 58 2.98 -7.99 -13.60
CA GLY A 58 1.68 -7.37 -13.33
C GLY A 58 1.69 -6.39 -12.15
N ILE A 59 0.77 -5.42 -12.19
CA ILE A 59 0.56 -4.37 -11.18
C ILE A 59 -0.90 -4.43 -10.73
N TYR A 60 -1.15 -5.14 -9.62
CA TYR A 60 -2.49 -5.49 -9.16
C TYR A 60 -2.97 -4.51 -8.09
N HIS A 61 -3.82 -3.56 -8.52
CA HIS A 61 -4.54 -2.65 -7.64
C HIS A 61 -5.65 -3.34 -6.86
N GLY A 62 -5.85 -2.90 -5.62
CA GLY A 62 -6.88 -3.35 -4.70
C GLY A 62 -7.20 -2.34 -3.60
N ARG A 63 -8.07 -2.74 -2.67
CA ARG A 63 -8.40 -1.98 -1.45
C ARG A 63 -8.37 -2.83 -0.20
N ILE A 64 -8.05 -2.19 0.92
CA ILE A 64 -8.08 -2.76 2.27
C ILE A 64 -9.19 -2.07 3.07
N GLN A 65 -10.01 -2.83 3.76
CA GLN A 65 -10.95 -2.32 4.77
C GLN A 65 -10.53 -2.81 6.15
N LEU A 66 -10.25 -1.88 7.05
CA LEU A 66 -9.90 -2.12 8.44
C LEU A 66 -11.17 -2.06 9.31
N PRO A 67 -11.47 -3.07 10.14
CA PRO A 67 -12.62 -3.02 11.04
C PRO A 67 -12.40 -1.99 12.17
N PRO A 68 -13.48 -1.49 12.82
CA PRO A 68 -13.36 -0.60 13.97
C PRO A 68 -12.55 -1.20 15.14
N GLU A 69 -12.51 -2.54 15.25
CA GLU A 69 -11.74 -3.27 16.26
C GLU A 69 -10.30 -3.61 15.82
N TYR A 70 -9.79 -3.08 14.70
CA TYR A 70 -8.40 -3.29 14.27
C TYR A 70 -7.40 -2.82 15.36
N PRO A 71 -6.33 -3.57 15.70
CA PRO A 71 -5.87 -4.81 15.08
C PRO A 71 -6.40 -6.09 15.75
N PHE A 72 -7.39 -6.03 16.65
CA PHE A 72 -7.97 -7.23 17.27
C PHE A 72 -8.89 -8.03 16.34
N ARG A 73 -9.30 -7.44 15.21
CA ARG A 73 -9.85 -8.16 14.06
C ARG A 73 -9.01 -7.90 12.80
N PRO A 74 -8.87 -8.91 11.92
CA PRO A 74 -8.14 -8.79 10.66
C PRO A 74 -8.75 -7.80 9.67
N PRO A 75 -7.94 -7.29 8.72
CA PRO A 75 -8.43 -6.57 7.56
C PRO A 75 -9.22 -7.45 6.58
N ALA A 76 -10.00 -6.81 5.70
CA ALA A 76 -10.59 -7.41 4.52
C ALA A 76 -9.95 -6.84 3.24
N PHE A 77 -9.48 -7.71 2.34
CA PHE A 77 -8.87 -7.34 1.06
C PHE A 77 -9.82 -7.60 -0.11
N MET A 78 -9.78 -6.72 -1.12
CA MET A 78 -10.45 -6.90 -2.42
C MET A 78 -9.51 -6.41 -3.53
N LEU A 79 -9.30 -7.21 -4.57
CA LEU A 79 -8.61 -6.72 -5.78
C LEU A 79 -9.58 -5.96 -6.70
N LEU A 80 -9.08 -4.90 -7.32
CA LEU A 80 -9.79 -4.12 -8.34
C LEU A 80 -9.32 -4.50 -9.77
N THR A 81 -8.11 -5.06 -9.87
CA THR A 81 -7.48 -5.47 -11.14
C THR A 81 -7.84 -6.91 -11.50
N PRO A 82 -8.37 -7.19 -12.72
CA PRO A 82 -8.57 -8.55 -13.21
C PRO A 82 -7.24 -9.32 -13.28
N ASN A 83 -7.22 -10.51 -12.70
CA ASN A 83 -5.96 -11.24 -12.41
C ASN A 83 -6.06 -12.76 -12.65
N GLY A 84 -7.25 -13.33 -12.88
CA GLY A 84 -7.41 -14.77 -13.16
C GLY A 84 -7.24 -15.73 -11.97
N ARG A 85 -7.12 -15.20 -10.74
CA ARG A 85 -7.03 -15.95 -9.47
C ARG A 85 -8.12 -15.58 -8.47
N PHE A 86 -8.54 -14.32 -8.46
CA PHE A 86 -9.58 -13.75 -7.59
C PHE A 86 -10.53 -12.87 -8.41
N GLN A 87 -11.83 -13.04 -8.18
CA GLN A 87 -12.88 -12.17 -8.69
C GLN A 87 -12.71 -10.75 -8.13
N THR A 88 -12.77 -9.74 -9.01
CA THR A 88 -12.61 -8.35 -8.59
C THR A 88 -13.77 -7.87 -7.73
N GLN A 89 -13.47 -7.00 -6.77
CA GLN A 89 -14.38 -6.45 -5.76
C GLN A 89 -14.98 -7.47 -4.76
N THR A 90 -14.76 -8.77 -4.94
CA THR A 90 -15.07 -9.82 -3.94
C THR A 90 -14.03 -9.82 -2.83
N LYS A 91 -14.46 -10.03 -1.57
CA LYS A 91 -13.53 -10.15 -0.43
C LYS A 91 -12.71 -11.43 -0.55
N ILE A 92 -11.39 -11.34 -0.35
CA ILE A 92 -10.49 -12.48 -0.47
C ILE A 92 -10.43 -13.27 0.84
N CYS A 93 -10.57 -14.60 0.74
CA CYS A 93 -10.26 -15.55 1.82
C CYS A 93 -8.75 -15.81 1.86
N LEU A 94 -8.01 -15.00 2.63
CA LEU A 94 -6.68 -15.37 3.11
C LEU A 94 -6.84 -16.09 4.46
N SER A 95 -5.92 -17.00 4.79
CA SER A 95 -5.73 -17.52 6.16
C SER A 95 -5.46 -16.41 7.19
N ILE A 96 -5.12 -15.20 6.75
CA ILE A 96 -4.88 -14.02 7.60
C ILE A 96 -5.98 -12.94 7.49
N SER A 97 -7.13 -13.26 6.89
CA SER A 97 -8.20 -12.30 6.58
C SER A 97 -9.40 -12.41 7.52
N GLN A 98 -10.38 -11.52 7.36
CA GLN A 98 -11.71 -11.59 8.00
C GLN A 98 -12.45 -12.95 7.86
N HIS A 99 -12.06 -13.81 6.92
CA HIS A 99 -12.63 -15.15 6.77
C HIS A 99 -11.99 -16.21 7.68
N HIS A 100 -10.80 -15.93 8.25
CA HIS A 100 -10.05 -16.81 9.16
C HIS A 100 -9.54 -16.02 10.39
N PRO A 101 -10.46 -15.43 11.20
CA PRO A 101 -10.09 -14.62 12.36
C PRO A 101 -9.28 -15.39 13.43
N GLU A 102 -9.41 -16.71 13.48
CA GLU A 102 -8.68 -17.62 14.38
C GLU A 102 -7.16 -17.68 14.12
N HIS A 103 -6.73 -17.31 12.91
CA HIS A 103 -5.33 -17.33 12.48
C HIS A 103 -4.70 -15.93 12.40
N TRP A 104 -5.49 -14.87 12.56
CA TRP A 104 -4.98 -13.49 12.59
C TRP A 104 -4.36 -13.14 13.95
N GLN A 105 -3.13 -12.62 13.92
CA GLN A 105 -2.46 -12.09 15.12
C GLN A 105 -2.50 -10.55 15.14
N PRO A 106 -2.93 -9.89 16.24
CA PRO A 106 -2.91 -8.42 16.37
C PRO A 106 -1.51 -7.78 16.34
N SER A 107 -0.45 -8.59 16.34
CA SER A 107 0.93 -8.16 16.05
C SER A 107 1.11 -7.75 14.59
N TRP A 108 0.49 -8.47 13.65
CA TRP A 108 0.60 -8.25 12.21
C TRP A 108 0.03 -6.89 11.78
N SER A 109 0.63 -6.32 10.72
CA SER A 109 0.31 -5.01 10.17
C SER A 109 -0.21 -5.09 8.74
N VAL A 110 -0.68 -3.96 8.20
CA VAL A 110 -0.98 -3.80 6.77
C VAL A 110 0.21 -4.22 5.90
N ARG A 111 1.46 -3.96 6.32
CA ARG A 111 2.66 -4.42 5.61
C ARG A 111 2.72 -5.93 5.52
N THR A 112 2.70 -6.63 6.67
CA THR A 112 2.85 -8.10 6.69
C THR A 112 1.69 -8.77 5.96
N ALA A 113 0.50 -8.18 6.02
CA ALA A 113 -0.67 -8.68 5.30
C ALA A 113 -0.58 -8.48 3.77
N LEU A 114 0.03 -7.40 3.29
CA LEU A 114 0.33 -7.21 1.85
C LEU A 114 1.40 -8.18 1.34
N VAL A 115 2.46 -8.43 2.13
CA VAL A 115 3.48 -9.45 1.80
C VAL A 115 2.85 -10.85 1.70
N ALA A 116 1.98 -11.20 2.65
CA ALA A 116 1.24 -12.46 2.61
C ALA A 116 0.27 -12.55 1.41
N LEU A 117 -0.38 -11.44 1.01
CA LEU A 117 -1.23 -11.41 -0.18
C LEU A 117 -0.42 -11.66 -1.47
N ILE A 118 0.79 -11.10 -1.58
CA ILE A 118 1.73 -11.36 -2.68
C ILE A 118 2.11 -12.84 -2.72
N ALA A 119 2.55 -13.41 -1.59
CA ALA A 119 2.92 -14.82 -1.47
C ALA A 119 1.73 -15.79 -1.69
N PHE A 120 0.50 -15.35 -1.46
CA PHE A 120 -0.71 -16.15 -1.68
C PHE A 120 -1.24 -16.10 -3.13
N LEU A 121 -0.87 -15.10 -3.93
CA LEU A 121 -1.35 -14.93 -5.31
C LEU A 121 -1.10 -16.16 -6.23
N PRO A 122 0.06 -16.85 -6.20
CA PRO A 122 0.31 -18.03 -7.04
C PRO A 122 -0.18 -19.36 -6.44
N THR A 123 -0.88 -19.33 -5.30
CA THR A 123 -1.48 -20.54 -4.72
C THR A 123 -2.62 -21.06 -5.59
N LYS A 124 -2.92 -22.35 -5.50
CA LYS A 124 -4.05 -22.96 -6.20
C LYS A 124 -5.40 -22.36 -5.73
N PRO A 125 -6.42 -22.34 -6.59
CA PRO A 125 -7.71 -21.72 -6.28
C PRO A 125 -8.57 -22.51 -5.28
N ASP A 126 -8.36 -23.82 -5.18
CA ASP A 126 -8.90 -24.78 -4.21
C ASP A 126 -10.40 -24.61 -3.86
N GLY A 127 -11.20 -24.21 -4.86
CA GLY A 127 -12.67 -24.05 -4.73
C GLY A 127 -13.13 -22.91 -3.82
N ALA A 128 -12.23 -22.03 -3.35
CA ALA A 128 -12.57 -20.98 -2.40
C ALA A 128 -13.58 -19.95 -2.96
N LEU A 129 -14.34 -19.29 -2.09
CA LEU A 129 -15.31 -18.27 -2.49
C LEU A 129 -14.61 -17.09 -3.18
N GLY A 130 -15.10 -16.69 -4.36
CA GLY A 130 -14.50 -15.62 -5.16
C GLY A 130 -13.19 -16.01 -5.87
N SER A 131 -12.80 -17.28 -5.82
CA SER A 131 -11.63 -17.82 -6.51
C SER A 131 -11.90 -17.98 -8.03
N LEU A 132 -10.86 -17.86 -8.85
CA LEU A 132 -10.90 -18.07 -10.30
C LEU A 132 -9.76 -19.00 -10.74
N ASP A 133 -10.03 -19.85 -11.73
CA ASP A 133 -9.02 -20.75 -12.32
C ASP A 133 -8.86 -20.52 -13.82
N TYR A 134 -8.21 -19.41 -14.16
CA TYR A 134 -7.77 -19.10 -15.53
C TYR A 134 -6.43 -19.80 -15.81
N THR A 135 -6.11 -20.06 -17.09
CA THR A 135 -4.81 -20.68 -17.43
C THR A 135 -3.63 -19.74 -17.11
N LYS A 136 -2.42 -20.29 -17.09
CA LYS A 136 -1.21 -19.47 -16.88
C LYS A 136 -1.01 -18.42 -17.97
N GLU A 137 -1.44 -18.74 -19.19
CA GLU A 137 -1.35 -17.89 -20.38
C GLU A 137 -2.33 -16.72 -20.28
N GLU A 138 -3.56 -16.99 -19.82
CA GLU A 138 -4.56 -15.97 -19.52
C GLU A 138 -4.12 -15.07 -18.36
N ARG A 139 -3.57 -15.65 -17.28
CA ARG A 139 -3.03 -14.90 -16.13
C ARG A 139 -1.85 -14.01 -16.55
N ARG A 140 -0.93 -14.49 -17.39
CA ARG A 140 0.16 -13.70 -17.99
C ARG A 140 -0.37 -12.56 -18.87
N ALA A 141 -1.38 -12.81 -19.70
CA ALA A 141 -2.01 -11.77 -20.51
C ALA A 141 -2.69 -10.69 -19.63
N LEU A 142 -3.30 -11.08 -18.51
CA LEU A 142 -3.83 -10.14 -17.51
C LEU A 142 -2.74 -9.39 -16.76
N ALA A 143 -1.59 -10.02 -16.46
CA ALA A 143 -0.42 -9.37 -15.89
C ALA A 143 0.08 -8.23 -16.79
N ILE A 144 0.30 -8.50 -18.09
CA ILE A 144 0.68 -7.47 -19.07
C ILE A 144 -0.39 -6.36 -19.13
N LYS A 145 -1.67 -6.73 -19.24
CA LYS A 145 -2.79 -5.79 -19.36
C LYS A 145 -2.95 -4.86 -18.14
N SER A 146 -2.62 -5.33 -16.94
CA SER A 146 -2.73 -4.55 -15.70
C SER A 146 -1.86 -3.27 -15.69
N ARG A 147 -0.79 -3.25 -16.50
CA ARG A 147 0.14 -2.11 -16.62
C ARG A 147 -0.36 -0.98 -17.52
N ALA A 148 -1.48 -1.18 -18.25
CA ALA A 148 -1.91 -0.24 -19.29
C ALA A 148 -2.63 1.00 -18.72
N ALA A 149 -3.35 0.85 -17.61
CA ALA A 149 -3.99 1.93 -16.87
C ALA A 149 -4.42 1.45 -15.48
N ALA A 150 -4.49 2.37 -14.51
CA ALA A 150 -5.10 2.11 -13.21
C ALA A 150 -6.61 1.82 -13.34
N PRO A 151 -7.19 0.92 -12.53
CA PRO A 151 -8.63 0.62 -12.59
C PRO A 151 -9.45 1.85 -12.17
N LYS A 152 -10.66 1.99 -12.74
CA LYS A 152 -11.57 3.09 -12.39
C LYS A 152 -12.58 2.65 -11.34
N PHE A 153 -12.54 3.27 -10.15
CA PHE A 153 -13.27 2.81 -8.97
C PHE A 153 -13.52 3.93 -7.94
N GLY A 154 -14.79 4.12 -7.56
CA GLY A 154 -15.19 5.02 -6.47
C GLY A 154 -15.37 6.50 -6.86
N ASN A 155 -15.05 7.41 -5.94
CA ASN A 155 -15.17 8.86 -6.11
C ASN A 155 -13.87 9.47 -6.69
N PRO A 156 -13.87 10.73 -7.15
CA PRO A 156 -12.68 11.35 -7.76
C PRO A 156 -11.45 11.40 -6.86
N GLU A 157 -11.62 11.61 -5.55
CA GLU A 157 -10.52 11.64 -4.57
C GLU A 157 -9.82 10.28 -4.44
N ARG A 158 -10.61 9.19 -4.35
CA ARG A 158 -10.08 7.82 -4.40
C ARG A 158 -9.43 7.52 -5.75
N GLN A 159 -10.00 8.01 -6.84
CA GLN A 159 -9.42 7.79 -8.17
C GLN A 159 -8.05 8.45 -8.30
N GLN A 160 -7.88 9.67 -7.78
CA GLN A 160 -6.57 10.33 -7.71
C GLN A 160 -5.55 9.48 -6.93
N LEU A 161 -5.96 8.90 -5.79
CA LEU A 161 -5.08 8.03 -4.99
C LEU A 161 -4.73 6.71 -5.71
N ILE A 162 -5.68 6.11 -6.44
CA ILE A 162 -5.46 4.93 -7.28
C ILE A 162 -4.49 5.25 -8.43
N ASP A 163 -4.67 6.40 -9.08
CA ASP A 163 -3.84 6.84 -10.20
C ASP A 163 -2.41 7.21 -9.71
N GLU A 164 -2.27 7.89 -8.55
CA GLU A 164 -0.97 8.16 -7.89
C GLU A 164 -0.20 6.87 -7.57
N ILE A 165 -0.89 5.88 -6.97
CA ILE A 165 -0.31 4.56 -6.66
C ILE A 165 0.13 3.85 -7.93
N HIS A 166 -0.62 3.98 -9.03
CA HIS A 166 -0.26 3.36 -10.32
C HIS A 166 1.01 3.97 -10.89
N ASP A 167 1.11 5.30 -10.92
CA ASP A 167 2.28 6.02 -11.44
C ASP A 167 3.55 5.73 -10.62
N TYR A 168 3.45 5.69 -9.28
CA TYR A 168 4.57 5.29 -8.42
C TYR A 168 5.04 3.86 -8.71
N MET A 169 4.10 2.91 -8.80
CA MET A 169 4.41 1.50 -9.03
C MET A 169 5.01 1.29 -10.42
N MET A 170 4.43 1.89 -11.46
CA MET A 170 4.93 1.83 -12.84
C MET A 170 6.31 2.48 -12.99
N LYS A 171 6.58 3.59 -12.29
CA LYS A 171 7.89 4.25 -12.26
C LYS A 171 9.00 3.39 -11.63
N LYS A 172 8.65 2.49 -10.70
CA LYS A 172 9.60 1.56 -10.05
C LYS A 172 9.62 0.16 -10.69
N ALA A 173 8.60 -0.22 -11.45
CA ALA A 173 8.44 -1.59 -11.93
C ALA A 173 9.52 -1.96 -12.97
N PRO A 174 10.10 -3.18 -12.91
CA PRO A 174 10.94 -3.67 -13.99
C PRO A 174 10.14 -3.79 -15.30
N PRO A 175 10.82 -3.90 -16.45
CA PRO A 175 10.21 -4.40 -17.69
C PRO A 175 9.52 -5.75 -17.44
N VAL A 176 8.49 -6.07 -18.22
CA VAL A 176 7.91 -7.42 -18.20
C VAL A 176 8.91 -8.38 -18.84
N PRO A 177 9.18 -9.57 -18.28
CA PRO A 177 10.02 -10.58 -18.92
C PRO A 177 9.45 -10.99 -20.29
N ASP A 178 10.31 -11.21 -21.28
CA ASP A 178 9.90 -11.74 -22.57
C ASP A 178 9.71 -13.26 -22.48
N LEU A 179 8.50 -13.66 -22.07
CA LEU A 179 8.11 -15.06 -21.93
C LEU A 179 7.89 -15.79 -23.27
N SER A 180 8.14 -15.16 -24.42
CA SER A 180 8.12 -15.84 -25.73
C SER A 180 9.37 -16.71 -25.99
N ALA A 181 10.43 -16.52 -25.20
CA ALA A 181 11.74 -17.17 -25.37
C ALA A 181 12.03 -18.29 -24.33
N ALA A 182 11.02 -18.83 -23.65
CA ALA A 182 11.19 -19.94 -22.71
C ALA A 182 11.55 -21.25 -23.48
N PRO A 183 12.66 -21.95 -23.14
CA PRO A 183 13.02 -23.19 -23.81
C PRO A 183 11.99 -24.30 -23.55
N GLU A 184 11.66 -25.08 -24.60
CA GLU A 184 10.89 -26.31 -24.45
C GLU A 184 11.70 -27.32 -23.64
N VAL A 185 11.22 -27.66 -22.44
CA VAL A 185 11.80 -28.75 -21.63
C VAL A 185 11.40 -30.08 -22.31
N PRO A 186 12.36 -30.94 -22.73
CA PRO A 186 12.02 -32.19 -23.39
C PRO A 186 11.20 -33.10 -22.47
N SER A 187 9.99 -33.45 -22.91
CA SER A 187 9.11 -34.39 -22.20
C SER A 187 9.57 -35.83 -22.46
N ASP A 188 10.65 -36.25 -21.81
CA ASP A 188 11.12 -37.63 -21.92
C ASP A 188 10.05 -38.60 -21.38
N THR A 189 9.72 -39.61 -22.18
CA THR A 189 8.51 -40.43 -22.02
C THR A 189 8.82 -41.88 -22.38
N THR A 190 9.19 -42.70 -21.39
CA THR A 190 9.03 -44.17 -21.42
C THR A 190 9.08 -44.74 -20.00
N ASP A 191 8.06 -45.53 -19.66
CA ASP A 191 8.03 -46.56 -18.61
C ASP A 191 7.31 -47.77 -19.26
N PRO A 192 7.73 -49.02 -19.05
CA PRO A 192 6.92 -49.85 -18.13
C PRO A 192 7.66 -50.95 -17.33
N ALA A 193 7.42 -50.94 -16.03
CA ALA A 193 6.99 -52.09 -15.19
C ALA A 193 7.93 -53.28 -14.83
N ALA A 194 7.98 -53.50 -13.50
CA ALA A 194 8.50 -54.58 -12.63
C ALA A 194 8.16 -56.06 -13.00
N PRO A 195 8.53 -57.13 -12.23
CA PRO A 195 9.14 -57.25 -10.87
C PRO A 195 10.52 -58.03 -10.85
N VAL A 196 11.07 -58.80 -9.87
CA VAL A 196 10.59 -59.56 -8.67
C VAL A 196 11.70 -59.93 -7.64
N SER A 197 11.28 -60.20 -6.38
CA SER A 197 11.78 -61.17 -5.36
C SER A 197 13.20 -61.12 -4.71
N ASP A 198 13.18 -61.01 -3.37
CA ASP A 198 14.11 -61.49 -2.31
C ASP A 198 14.25 -63.05 -2.25
N PRO A 199 15.14 -63.72 -1.45
CA PRO A 199 15.63 -63.31 -0.11
C PRO A 199 17.05 -63.73 0.38
N VAL A 200 17.29 -63.43 1.67
CA VAL A 200 18.47 -63.62 2.58
C VAL A 200 19.04 -65.05 2.68
N PRO A 201 20.28 -65.22 3.23
CA PRO A 201 20.38 -65.77 4.60
C PRO A 201 21.48 -65.14 5.52
N SER A 202 21.30 -65.28 6.83
CA SER A 202 22.26 -64.94 7.90
C SER A 202 23.24 -66.09 8.22
N PRO A 203 24.19 -65.89 9.16
CA PRO A 203 24.22 -66.80 10.32
C PRO A 203 24.46 -66.12 11.68
N GLU A 204 24.11 -66.82 12.77
CA GLU A 204 24.42 -66.51 14.17
C GLU A 204 25.79 -67.06 14.62
N ALA A 205 26.31 -66.65 15.80
CA ALA A 205 26.46 -67.53 16.99
C ALA A 205 27.48 -67.05 18.07
N THR A 206 27.03 -66.94 19.34
CA THR A 206 27.75 -67.16 20.64
C THR A 206 29.01 -66.28 21.01
N GLU A 207 29.55 -66.14 22.25
CA GLU A 207 29.29 -66.78 23.58
C GLU A 207 29.72 -65.95 24.85
N THR A 208 28.77 -65.61 25.76
CA THR A 208 28.86 -65.51 27.26
C THR A 208 29.78 -64.52 28.06
N ARG A 209 29.38 -64.35 29.35
CA ARG A 209 30.09 -63.85 30.57
C ARG A 209 30.05 -62.32 30.85
N GLU A 210 29.36 -61.83 31.90
CA GLU A 210 29.58 -61.91 33.39
C GLU A 210 30.58 -60.83 33.91
N VAL A 211 30.34 -60.04 34.98
CA VAL A 211 29.20 -59.92 35.93
C VAL A 211 29.17 -58.56 36.72
N VAL A 212 27.99 -58.11 37.18
CA VAL A 212 27.63 -57.10 38.24
C VAL A 212 28.52 -55.86 38.54
N SER A 213 27.94 -54.64 38.40
CA SER A 213 27.79 -53.62 39.48
C SER A 213 27.00 -52.36 39.04
N THR A 214 26.19 -51.82 39.96
CA THR A 214 25.38 -50.55 39.90
C THR A 214 25.76 -49.69 41.13
N PRO A 215 25.54 -48.34 41.22
CA PRO A 215 24.30 -47.66 40.78
C PRO A 215 24.36 -46.18 40.30
N ASN A 216 23.19 -45.75 39.80
CA ASN A 216 22.57 -44.41 39.75
C ASN A 216 23.33 -43.17 39.24
N GLY A 217 22.65 -42.46 38.33
CA GLY A 217 22.94 -41.09 37.91
C GLY A 217 21.85 -40.59 36.95
N ASP A 218 20.81 -39.96 37.50
CA ASP A 218 19.65 -39.50 36.74
C ASP A 218 20.02 -38.36 35.77
N ASN A 219 19.52 -38.41 34.53
CA ASN A 219 19.65 -37.34 33.54
C ASN A 219 18.40 -37.28 32.64
N GLU A 220 17.56 -36.26 32.83
CA GLU A 220 16.56 -35.82 31.87
C GLU A 220 17.25 -35.00 30.74
N PRO A 221 16.75 -35.04 29.49
CA PRO A 221 17.36 -34.30 28.37
C PRO A 221 17.13 -32.78 28.46
N GLU A 222 18.14 -32.03 28.04
CA GLU A 222 18.25 -30.57 28.21
C GLU A 222 17.34 -29.76 27.26
N MET A 223 16.71 -28.71 27.77
CA MET A 223 15.82 -27.83 26.99
C MET A 223 16.58 -26.60 26.47
N VAL A 224 16.77 -26.51 25.16
CA VAL A 224 17.51 -25.39 24.54
C VAL A 224 16.72 -24.08 24.63
N VAL A 225 17.31 -23.08 25.28
CA VAL A 225 16.82 -21.70 25.35
C VAL A 225 17.61 -20.79 24.40
N GLU A 226 16.92 -20.17 23.44
CA GLU A 226 17.53 -19.24 22.48
C GLU A 226 17.28 -17.77 22.88
N ASN A 227 18.31 -16.92 22.78
CA ASN A 227 18.33 -15.59 23.39
C ASN A 227 17.75 -14.50 22.48
N VAL A 228 16.62 -13.92 22.89
CA VAL A 228 16.05 -12.71 22.27
C VAL A 228 16.82 -11.47 22.72
N HIS A 229 17.44 -10.74 21.77
CA HIS A 229 18.10 -9.47 22.05
C HIS A 229 17.11 -8.29 21.98
N GLU A 230 16.85 -7.63 23.11
CA GLU A 230 16.02 -6.43 23.16
C GLU A 230 16.77 -5.18 22.67
N LEU A 231 16.33 -4.61 21.54
CA LEU A 231 16.80 -3.30 21.07
C LEU A 231 16.01 -2.16 21.73
N HIS A 232 16.60 -1.54 22.73
CA HIS A 232 16.07 -0.33 23.39
C HIS A 232 16.04 0.86 22.41
N VAL A 233 14.84 1.37 22.11
CA VAL A 233 14.65 2.57 21.27
C VAL A 233 14.46 3.81 22.16
N ASN A 234 15.41 4.74 22.12
CA ASN A 234 15.38 5.97 22.92
C ASN A 234 14.29 6.94 22.42
N ALA A 235 13.34 7.28 23.29
CA ALA A 235 12.18 8.11 22.95
C ALA A 235 12.40 9.60 23.29
N ASN A 236 13.04 10.36 22.39
CA ASN A 236 13.01 11.83 22.49
C ASN A 236 13.09 12.53 21.12
N ALA A 237 11.94 12.98 20.61
CA ALA A 237 11.84 13.89 19.47
C ALA A 237 10.55 14.74 19.61
N GLY A 238 10.66 16.05 19.34
CA GLY A 238 9.56 17.01 19.49
C GLY A 238 8.48 16.92 18.40
N PRO A 239 7.42 17.74 18.50
CA PRO A 239 6.30 17.71 17.56
C PRO A 239 6.72 18.22 16.17
N ILE A 240 6.40 17.45 15.12
CA ILE A 240 6.63 17.81 13.72
C ILE A 240 5.28 17.98 13.02
N ALA A 241 5.07 19.14 12.40
CA ALA A 241 3.88 19.42 11.61
C ALA A 241 3.93 18.71 10.25
N VAL A 242 2.82 18.07 9.86
CA VAL A 242 2.71 17.40 8.56
C VAL A 242 2.18 18.40 7.52
N SER A 243 2.99 18.68 6.49
CA SER A 243 2.58 19.46 5.32
C SER A 243 3.19 18.82 4.07
N PHE A 244 2.35 18.45 3.10
CA PHE A 244 2.81 17.90 1.83
C PHE A 244 3.18 19.03 0.86
N SER A 245 4.45 19.13 0.53
CA SER A 245 4.94 20.04 -0.52
C SER A 245 6.14 19.41 -1.23
N ALA A 246 5.99 19.05 -2.50
CA ALA A 246 7.01 18.36 -3.31
C ALA A 246 8.15 19.31 -3.73
N GLY A 247 9.00 19.70 -2.78
CA GLY A 247 10.13 20.61 -2.97
C GLY A 247 11.32 19.96 -3.69
N PHE A 248 11.21 19.73 -5.00
CA PHE A 248 12.29 19.22 -5.84
C PHE A 248 13.51 20.16 -5.85
N ARG A 249 14.65 19.70 -5.32
CA ARG A 249 15.96 20.39 -5.43
C ARG A 249 16.93 19.52 -6.22
N VAL A 250 17.27 19.96 -7.43
CA VAL A 250 18.40 19.40 -8.19
C VAL A 250 19.71 19.75 -7.48
N ARG A 251 20.54 18.76 -7.20
CA ARG A 251 21.93 18.95 -6.75
C ARG A 251 22.87 18.69 -7.93
N ALA A 252 23.46 19.76 -8.47
CA ALA A 252 24.54 19.64 -9.46
C ALA A 252 25.80 19.03 -8.81
N PRO A 253 26.64 18.30 -9.57
CA PRO A 253 27.90 17.75 -9.08
C PRO A 253 28.95 18.85 -8.84
N ALA A 254 29.91 18.58 -7.94
CA ALA A 254 31.01 19.49 -7.62
C ALA A 254 32.20 19.31 -8.60
N PRO A 255 32.95 20.38 -8.91
CA PRO A 255 34.13 20.29 -9.78
C PRO A 255 35.39 19.82 -9.03
N THR A 256 36.28 19.14 -9.75
CA THR A 256 37.60 18.69 -9.29
C THR A 256 38.59 19.86 -9.16
N GLN A 257 39.52 19.78 -8.21
CA GLN A 257 40.58 20.78 -8.03
C GLN A 257 41.73 20.58 -9.03
N ALA A 258 42.26 21.68 -9.58
CA ALA A 258 43.53 21.76 -10.29
C ALA A 258 44.19 23.12 -10.03
N ALA A 259 45.51 23.23 -10.25
CA ALA A 259 46.34 24.34 -9.75
C ALA A 259 46.23 25.66 -10.56
N ALA A 260 46.53 26.78 -9.90
CA ALA A 260 46.75 28.09 -10.51
C ALA A 260 48.20 28.26 -11.05
N PRO A 261 48.45 29.27 -11.89
CA PRO A 261 49.19 30.43 -11.36
C PRO A 261 48.65 31.82 -11.82
N ARG A 262 49.44 32.86 -11.52
CA ARG A 262 49.21 34.33 -11.60
C ARG A 262 49.03 34.85 -13.07
N GLU A 263 48.68 36.12 -13.39
CA GLU A 263 48.84 37.42 -12.68
C GLU A 263 47.98 38.58 -13.28
N GLN A 264 48.15 39.83 -12.81
CA GLN A 264 47.80 41.15 -13.42
C GLN A 264 46.37 41.78 -13.31
N GLN A 265 46.05 42.32 -12.11
CA GLN A 265 45.86 43.76 -11.77
C GLN A 265 44.92 44.76 -12.54
N ALA A 266 44.23 45.62 -11.73
CA ALA A 266 43.57 46.93 -12.03
C ALA A 266 42.13 46.90 -12.65
N VAL A 267 41.17 47.82 -12.41
CA VAL A 267 41.06 49.15 -11.70
C VAL A 267 39.76 49.19 -10.83
N GLY A 268 39.55 50.21 -9.96
CA GLY A 268 38.35 50.43 -9.10
C GLY A 268 37.03 50.75 -9.84
N SER A 269 35.86 50.98 -9.18
CA SER A 269 35.61 51.83 -7.98
C SER A 269 34.27 51.50 -7.24
N PRO A 270 33.93 52.13 -6.07
CA PRO A 270 32.88 51.65 -5.13
C PRO A 270 31.42 52.15 -5.38
N PRO A 271 30.40 51.62 -4.65
CA PRO A 271 28.98 51.84 -4.93
C PRO A 271 28.25 52.89 -4.04
N PRO A 272 27.06 53.36 -4.44
CA PRO A 272 26.06 54.01 -3.57
C PRO A 272 25.02 53.01 -3.02
N ALA A 273 24.19 53.45 -2.07
CA ALA A 273 23.31 52.58 -1.28
C ALA A 273 21.79 52.76 -1.53
N VAL A 274 21.07 51.73 -1.08
CA VAL A 274 19.64 51.60 -0.72
C VAL A 274 18.75 52.86 -0.76
N GLU A 275 17.75 52.82 -1.65
CA GLU A 275 16.34 53.27 -1.51
C GLU A 275 15.56 52.57 -2.66
N GLY A 276 14.25 52.32 -2.66
CA GLY A 276 13.20 52.53 -1.66
C GLY A 276 11.82 52.49 -2.36
N THR A 277 10.87 51.65 -1.91
CA THR A 277 9.47 51.49 -2.44
C THR A 277 9.29 51.05 -3.92
N GLY A 278 8.13 50.43 -4.25
CA GLY A 278 7.70 50.22 -5.65
C GLY A 278 7.03 48.88 -6.02
N ILE A 279 6.03 48.40 -5.28
CA ILE A 279 5.25 47.21 -5.72
C ILE A 279 4.28 47.60 -6.86
N LEU A 280 4.33 46.90 -8.00
CA LEU A 280 3.16 46.63 -8.84
C LEU A 280 3.41 45.51 -9.87
N ALA A 281 3.27 44.24 -9.43
CA ALA A 281 3.19 43.11 -10.36
C ALA A 281 1.82 43.11 -11.05
N ARG A 282 1.77 43.11 -12.39
CA ARG A 282 0.50 42.96 -13.14
C ARG A 282 0.00 41.53 -13.03
N LEU A 283 -0.92 41.29 -12.09
CA LEU A 283 -1.71 40.06 -12.05
C LEU A 283 -2.56 39.95 -13.32
N ARG A 284 -2.58 38.76 -13.94
CA ARG A 284 -3.67 38.37 -14.83
C ARG A 284 -4.94 38.29 -13.98
N LEU A 285 -5.98 39.00 -14.39
CA LEU A 285 -7.32 38.80 -13.86
C LEU A 285 -7.93 37.59 -14.58
N SER A 286 -8.18 36.49 -13.87
CA SER A 286 -8.91 35.34 -14.40
C SER A 286 -10.42 35.65 -14.46
N ASP A 287 -11.11 35.09 -15.46
CA ASP A 287 -12.52 35.40 -15.76
C ASP A 287 -13.54 34.93 -14.69
N ASP A 288 -13.09 34.17 -13.69
CA ASP A 288 -13.91 33.56 -12.62
C ASP A 288 -14.71 34.57 -11.77
N PHE A 289 -14.24 35.83 -11.69
CA PHE A 289 -14.95 36.89 -10.96
C PHE A 289 -16.31 37.20 -11.60
N GLY A 290 -16.43 37.13 -12.93
CA GLY A 290 -17.67 37.37 -13.65
C GLY A 290 -18.76 36.34 -13.33
N LEU A 291 -18.40 35.05 -13.33
CA LEU A 291 -19.33 33.97 -12.96
C LEU A 291 -19.73 34.03 -11.49
N THR A 292 -18.80 34.38 -10.60
CA THR A 292 -19.07 34.46 -9.16
C THR A 292 -20.07 35.58 -8.85
N VAL A 293 -19.91 36.77 -9.46
CA VAL A 293 -20.86 37.88 -9.31
C VAL A 293 -22.24 37.52 -9.89
N LEU A 294 -22.30 36.83 -11.04
CA LEU A 294 -23.57 36.37 -11.62
C LEU A 294 -24.30 35.35 -10.72
N ALA A 295 -23.58 34.40 -10.12
CA ALA A 295 -24.16 33.42 -9.20
C ALA A 295 -24.76 34.06 -7.93
N ILE A 296 -24.07 35.08 -7.38
CA ILE A 296 -24.56 35.86 -6.23
C ILE A 296 -25.80 36.69 -6.63
N GLY A 297 -25.78 37.35 -7.79
CA GLY A 297 -26.94 38.11 -8.29
C GLY A 297 -28.18 37.22 -8.51
N LEU A 298 -27.99 36.04 -9.09
CA LEU A 298 -29.07 35.10 -9.39
C LEU A 298 -29.68 34.46 -8.12
N THR A 299 -28.87 34.17 -7.11
CA THR A 299 -29.38 33.69 -5.81
C THR A 299 -30.16 34.76 -5.05
N ILE A 300 -29.68 36.01 -5.04
CA ILE A 300 -30.43 37.15 -4.46
C ILE A 300 -31.79 37.34 -5.17
N ALA A 301 -31.82 37.26 -6.50
CA ALA A 301 -33.06 37.38 -7.27
C ALA A 301 -34.08 36.29 -6.93
N ILE A 302 -33.65 35.03 -6.80
CA ILE A 302 -34.53 33.91 -6.40
C ILE A 302 -35.11 34.15 -5.00
N VAL A 303 -34.29 34.59 -4.03
CA VAL A 303 -34.76 34.89 -2.66
C VAL A 303 -35.78 36.04 -2.67
N ALA A 304 -35.55 37.11 -3.44
CA ALA A 304 -36.48 38.22 -3.57
C ALA A 304 -37.84 37.77 -4.16
N ILE A 305 -37.84 36.91 -5.18
CA ILE A 305 -39.06 36.34 -5.79
C ILE A 305 -39.82 35.46 -4.77
N LEU A 306 -39.11 34.65 -3.99
CA LEU A 306 -39.72 33.83 -2.93
C LEU A 306 -40.36 34.69 -1.83
N ILE A 307 -39.70 35.78 -1.42
CA ILE A 307 -40.22 36.74 -0.43
C ILE A 307 -41.48 37.44 -0.98
N GLN A 308 -41.43 37.96 -2.21
CA GLN A 308 -42.62 38.57 -2.84
C GLN A 308 -43.78 37.58 -2.94
N LYS A 309 -43.51 36.32 -3.34
CA LYS A 309 -44.52 35.25 -3.44
C LYS A 309 -45.07 34.80 -2.07
N TYR A 310 -44.32 34.99 -0.99
CA TYR A 310 -44.78 34.75 0.38
C TYR A 310 -45.74 35.85 0.83
N PHE A 311 -45.33 37.13 0.74
CA PHE A 311 -46.18 38.25 1.15
C PHE A 311 -47.44 38.42 0.27
N ALA A 312 -47.36 38.13 -1.03
CA ALA A 312 -48.52 38.11 -1.93
C ALA A 312 -49.52 36.98 -1.65
N ARG A 313 -49.26 36.10 -0.67
CA ARG A 313 -50.14 35.00 -0.24
C ARG A 313 -50.81 35.21 1.12
N SER A 314 -50.59 36.36 1.76
CA SER A 314 -51.24 36.73 3.03
C SER A 314 -52.47 37.61 2.78
N PRO A 315 -53.70 37.07 2.72
CA PRO A 315 -54.91 37.90 2.71
C PRO A 315 -55.03 38.64 4.04
N ALA A 316 -55.24 39.96 3.98
CA ALA A 316 -55.33 40.79 5.19
C ALA A 316 -56.69 40.59 5.89
N THR A 317 -56.71 39.81 6.97
CA THR A 317 -57.87 39.73 7.88
C THR A 317 -57.91 40.97 8.78
N MET A 318 -58.30 42.11 8.20
CA MET A 318 -58.60 43.33 8.96
C MET A 318 -60.06 43.27 9.42
N GLY A 319 -60.28 43.29 10.74
CA GLY A 319 -61.60 43.08 11.32
C GLY A 319 -62.45 44.36 11.38
N THR A 320 -63.75 44.18 11.14
CA THR A 320 -64.83 45.04 11.63
C THR A 320 -65.96 44.13 12.13
N GLY A 321 -66.67 44.41 13.23
CA GLY A 321 -66.52 45.56 14.12
C GLY A 321 -67.86 46.14 14.55
N LEU A 322 -68.65 45.36 15.31
CA LEU A 322 -69.80 45.75 16.13
C LEU A 322 -70.14 44.61 17.09
#